data_AF-A0AAU5FQC1-F1
#
_entry.id   AF-A0AAU5FQC1-F1
#
_cell.length_a   1.000
_cell.length_b   1.000
_cell.length_c   1.000
_cell.angle_alpha   90.00
_cell.angle_beta   90.00
_cell.angle_gamma   90.00
#
_symmetry.space_group_name_H-M   'P 1'
#
loop_
_entity.id
_entity.type
_entity.pdbx_description
1 polymer ?
#
loop_
_entity_poly.entity_id
_entity_poly.type
_entity_poly.pdbx_seq_one_letter_code
_entity_poly.pdbx_strand_id
1 'polypeptide(L)'
;MYSDVSIAGDPLALPHLLPPVPQHPGTVAEFAGLARSLAADRAHWAPLVRYDATTRWYARLRTGPGYEVWLLSWLPGQSSGLHDHGRSSGVLTVLDGTLRERALTARGEAGRTLAAGHQRVFAPGYVHEVVNDSLEPAVSLHIYFPGLTEMTPYACLPTGHAADGAAPHRRTAADRPAVTAGGRTAGGPADLPAAAPAGT
;
A
#
# COMPACT_ATOMS: atom_id res chain seq x y z
N MET A 1 25.37 -6.11 -52.62
CA MET A 1 25.14 -5.06 -51.60
C MET A 1 24.14 -5.64 -50.62
N TYR A 2 24.60 -6.12 -49.47
CA TYR A 2 23.71 -6.63 -48.42
C TYR A 2 23.38 -5.45 -47.49
N SER A 3 22.09 -5.15 -47.33
CA SER A 3 21.59 -4.05 -46.49
C SER A 3 21.29 -4.58 -45.08
N ASP A 4 21.57 -3.79 -44.03
CA ASP A 4 21.27 -4.10 -42.62
C ASP A 4 19.79 -4.44 -42.36
N VAL A 5 18.88 -4.01 -43.24
CA VAL A 5 17.45 -4.39 -43.22
C VAL A 5 17.26 -5.91 -43.35
N SER A 6 18.22 -6.61 -43.96
CA SER A 6 18.19 -8.07 -44.13
C SER A 6 18.49 -8.83 -42.83
N ILE A 7 19.03 -8.15 -41.79
CA ILE A 7 19.36 -8.72 -40.48
C ILE A 7 18.22 -8.48 -39.47
N ALA A 8 17.47 -7.39 -39.62
CA ALA A 8 16.44 -6.96 -38.66
C ALA A 8 15.12 -7.76 -38.71
N GLY A 9 14.94 -8.67 -39.68
CA GLY A 9 13.68 -9.38 -39.90
C GLY A 9 12.59 -8.47 -40.48
N ASP A 10 11.41 -9.04 -40.77
CA ASP A 10 10.26 -8.28 -41.29
C ASP A 10 9.68 -7.37 -40.19
N PRO A 11 9.78 -6.04 -40.31
CA PRO A 11 9.21 -5.11 -39.33
C PRO A 11 7.68 -5.17 -39.25
N LEU A 12 7.00 -5.79 -40.21
CA LEU A 12 5.54 -6.03 -40.15
C LEU A 12 5.17 -7.31 -39.38
N ALA A 13 6.14 -8.15 -39.02
CA ALA A 13 5.94 -9.33 -38.17
C ALA A 13 5.88 -9.01 -36.66
N LEU A 14 5.99 -7.73 -36.28
CA LEU A 14 5.91 -7.21 -34.91
C LEU A 14 4.81 -7.85 -34.03
N PRO A 15 3.57 -8.09 -34.51
CA PRO A 15 2.52 -8.67 -33.66
C PRO A 15 2.80 -10.10 -33.18
N HIS A 16 3.62 -10.87 -33.90
CA HIS A 16 3.95 -12.27 -33.55
C HIS A 16 5.23 -12.39 -32.71
N LEU A 17 6.02 -11.32 -32.64
CA LEU A 17 7.26 -11.25 -31.85
C LEU A 17 7.04 -10.65 -30.47
N LEU A 18 5.90 -10.00 -30.24
CA LEU A 18 5.51 -9.49 -28.94
C LEU A 18 4.94 -10.62 -28.09
N PRO A 19 5.41 -10.81 -26.84
CA PRO A 19 4.75 -11.72 -25.92
C PRO A 19 3.28 -11.27 -25.73
N PRO A 20 2.37 -12.21 -25.43
CA PRO A 20 0.99 -11.87 -25.11
C PRO A 20 0.96 -10.81 -24.00
N VAL A 21 0.09 -9.80 -24.13
CA VAL A 21 -0.08 -8.78 -23.09
C VAL A 21 -0.46 -9.50 -21.78
N PRO A 22 0.33 -9.39 -20.71
CA PRO A 22 0.00 -10.01 -19.44
C PRO A 22 -1.38 -9.55 -18.97
N GLN A 23 -2.24 -10.50 -18.58
CA GLN A 23 -3.59 -10.17 -18.10
C GLN A 23 -3.62 -9.55 -16.69
N HIS A 24 -2.48 -9.58 -15.99
CA HIS A 24 -2.29 -9.00 -14.67
C HIS A 24 -0.82 -8.58 -14.49
N PRO A 25 -0.54 -7.58 -13.63
CA PRO A 25 0.83 -7.22 -13.29
C PRO A 25 1.58 -8.42 -12.69
N GLY A 26 2.81 -8.66 -13.15
CA GLY A 26 3.73 -9.66 -12.62
C GLY A 26 5.00 -9.06 -12.01
N THR A 27 5.26 -7.77 -12.25
CA THR A 27 6.44 -7.06 -11.79
C THR A 27 6.10 -5.85 -10.94
N VAL A 28 7.06 -5.42 -10.11
CA VAL A 28 6.96 -4.20 -9.29
C VAL A 28 6.62 -2.97 -10.15
N ALA A 29 7.22 -2.85 -11.34
CA ALA A 29 7.00 -1.73 -12.24
C ALA A 29 5.56 -1.71 -12.78
N GLU A 30 5.00 -2.87 -13.11
CA GLU A 30 3.61 -2.99 -13.55
C GLU A 30 2.63 -2.70 -12.42
N PHE A 31 2.91 -3.12 -11.18
CA PHE A 31 2.09 -2.74 -10.02
C PHE A 31 2.16 -1.24 -9.73
N ALA A 32 3.32 -0.62 -9.86
CA ALA A 32 3.44 0.83 -9.76
C ALA A 32 2.64 1.54 -10.87
N GLY A 33 2.65 0.98 -12.08
CA GLY A 33 1.81 1.43 -13.21
C GLY A 33 0.31 1.32 -12.91
N LEU A 34 -0.14 0.17 -12.41
CA LEU A 34 -1.53 -0.05 -12.00
C LEU A 34 -1.95 0.98 -10.95
N ALA A 35 -1.12 1.21 -9.93
CA ALA A 35 -1.40 2.21 -8.91
C ALA A 35 -1.54 3.64 -9.47
N ARG A 36 -0.74 4.03 -10.48
CA ARG A 36 -0.90 5.33 -11.16
C ARG A 36 -2.20 5.42 -11.93
N SER A 37 -2.57 4.37 -12.66
CA SER A 37 -3.83 4.33 -13.41
C SER A 37 -5.03 4.45 -12.48
N LEU A 38 -5.02 3.73 -11.35
CA LEU A 38 -6.08 3.81 -10.34
C LEU A 38 -6.12 5.17 -9.64
N ALA A 39 -4.95 5.77 -9.37
CA ALA A 39 -4.88 7.10 -8.76
C ALA A 39 -5.49 8.18 -9.66
N ALA A 40 -5.29 8.07 -10.98
CA ALA A 40 -5.86 8.99 -11.96
C ALA A 40 -7.39 8.87 -12.10
N ASP A 41 -7.98 7.70 -11.80
CA ASP A 41 -9.42 7.46 -11.90
C ASP A 41 -10.17 7.89 -10.62
N ARG A 42 -10.19 9.19 -10.35
CA ARG A 42 -10.85 9.77 -9.17
C ARG A 42 -12.33 9.45 -9.09
N ALA A 43 -13.02 9.38 -10.23
CA ALA A 43 -14.45 9.09 -10.27
C ALA A 43 -14.77 7.72 -9.67
N HIS A 44 -13.86 6.75 -9.79
CA HIS A 44 -14.06 5.40 -9.27
C HIS A 44 -13.83 5.29 -7.76
N TRP A 45 -12.79 5.93 -7.22
CA TRP A 45 -12.42 5.76 -5.82
C TRP A 45 -12.99 6.83 -4.88
N ALA A 46 -13.21 8.07 -5.32
CA ALA A 46 -13.63 9.15 -4.44
C ALA A 46 -14.99 8.90 -3.74
N PRO A 47 -16.01 8.31 -4.40
CA PRO A 47 -17.28 8.00 -3.74
C PRO A 47 -17.18 6.95 -2.61
N LEU A 48 -16.07 6.20 -2.55
CA LEU A 48 -15.83 5.13 -1.59
C LEU A 48 -15.10 5.64 -0.33
N VAL A 49 -14.57 6.86 -0.38
CA VAL A 49 -13.89 7.51 0.75
C VAL A 49 -14.92 7.82 1.84
N ARG A 50 -14.63 7.39 3.06
CA ARG A 50 -15.36 7.75 4.27
C ARG A 50 -14.39 8.14 5.35
N TYR A 51 -14.78 9.03 6.25
CA TYR A 51 -13.94 9.41 7.39
C TYR A 51 -14.64 8.98 8.67
N ASP A 52 -13.91 8.26 9.52
CA ASP A 52 -14.34 7.83 10.84
C ASP A 52 -13.30 8.30 11.86
N ALA A 53 -13.74 9.04 12.87
CA ALA A 53 -12.86 9.63 13.89
C ALA A 53 -12.38 8.62 14.93
N THR A 54 -13.09 7.49 15.07
CA THR A 54 -12.82 6.47 16.08
C THR A 54 -11.91 5.36 15.56
N THR A 55 -12.06 5.00 14.29
CA THR A 55 -11.27 3.94 13.65
C THR A 55 -10.79 4.40 12.28
N ARG A 56 -9.58 4.00 11.88
CA ARG A 56 -9.12 4.27 10.51
C ARG A 56 -10.03 3.53 9.53
N TRP A 57 -10.56 4.24 8.54
CA TRP A 57 -11.37 3.66 7.49
C TRP A 57 -10.52 3.06 6.36
N TYR A 58 -10.92 1.89 5.88
CA TYR A 58 -10.32 1.23 4.73
C TYR A 58 -11.34 0.34 4.01
N ALA A 59 -11.18 0.19 2.70
CA ALA A 59 -12.01 -0.65 1.86
C ALA A 59 -11.18 -1.33 0.78
N ARG A 60 -11.53 -2.58 0.44
CA ARG A 60 -10.88 -3.29 -0.68
C ARG A 60 -11.51 -2.83 -1.99
N LEU A 61 -10.70 -2.24 -2.87
CA LEU A 61 -11.15 -1.78 -4.19
C LEU A 61 -11.18 -2.92 -5.21
N ARG A 62 -10.19 -3.81 -5.14
CA ARG A 62 -10.01 -4.88 -6.13
C ARG A 62 -9.20 -6.03 -5.55
N THR A 63 -9.56 -7.24 -5.95
CA THR A 63 -8.70 -8.42 -5.88
C THR A 63 -8.39 -8.88 -7.29
N GLY A 64 -7.11 -9.11 -7.58
CA GLY A 64 -6.66 -9.70 -8.84
C GLY A 64 -5.91 -11.01 -8.61
N PRO A 65 -5.37 -11.62 -9.67
CA PRO A 65 -4.60 -12.86 -9.55
C PRO A 65 -3.32 -12.62 -8.72
N GLY A 66 -3.36 -13.02 -7.45
CA GLY A 66 -2.23 -12.91 -6.53
C GLY A 66 -1.98 -11.51 -5.96
N TYR A 67 -2.91 -10.55 -6.07
CA TYR A 67 -2.73 -9.22 -5.47
C TYR A 67 -4.04 -8.61 -4.99
N GLU A 68 -3.95 -7.62 -4.11
CA GLU A 68 -5.09 -6.85 -3.61
C GLU A 68 -4.80 -5.35 -3.67
N VAL A 69 -5.87 -4.57 -3.86
CA VAL A 69 -5.85 -3.11 -3.86
C VAL A 69 -6.79 -2.60 -2.77
N TRP A 70 -6.27 -1.73 -1.91
CA TRP A 70 -6.97 -1.16 -0.77
C TRP A 70 -6.98 0.36 -0.86
N LEU A 71 -8.11 0.96 -0.51
CA LEU A 71 -8.29 2.39 -0.31
C LEU A 71 -8.34 2.67 1.19
N LEU A 72 -7.61 3.67 1.63
CA LEU A 72 -7.56 4.09 3.03
C LEU A 72 -7.76 5.60 3.12
N SER A 73 -8.44 6.03 4.18
CA SER A 73 -8.62 7.44 4.51
C SER A 73 -8.21 7.71 5.94
N TRP A 74 -7.66 8.90 6.14
CA TRP A 74 -6.93 9.25 7.34
C TRP A 74 -7.37 10.62 7.81
N LEU A 75 -8.00 10.69 8.98
CA LEU A 75 -8.18 11.96 9.67
C LEU A 75 -6.88 12.40 10.38
N PRO A 76 -6.72 13.70 10.67
CA PRO A 76 -5.60 14.21 11.44
C PRO A 76 -5.31 13.40 12.71
N GLY A 77 -4.04 13.07 12.93
CA GLY A 77 -3.55 12.28 14.06
C GLY A 77 -3.70 10.76 13.92
N GLN A 78 -4.39 10.25 12.88
CA GLN A 78 -4.51 8.81 12.69
C GLN A 78 -3.21 8.18 12.18
N SER A 79 -2.91 6.98 12.69
CA SER A 79 -1.70 6.22 12.38
C SER A 79 -1.99 4.73 12.18
N SER A 80 -1.21 4.08 11.31
CA SER A 80 -1.19 2.62 11.17
C SER A 80 -0.65 1.87 12.37
N GLY A 81 0.13 2.55 13.22
CA GLY A 81 1.11 1.89 14.06
C GLY A 81 2.21 1.25 13.22
N LEU A 82 3.30 0.88 13.89
CA LEU A 82 4.44 0.24 13.25
C LEU A 82 4.09 -1.22 12.90
N HIS A 83 4.27 -1.61 11.64
CA HIS A 83 3.93 -2.96 11.17
C HIS A 83 4.75 -3.39 9.94
N ASP A 84 4.79 -4.70 9.68
CA ASP A 84 5.19 -5.28 8.40
C ASP A 84 3.99 -5.84 7.62
N HIS A 85 4.27 -6.43 6.46
CA HIS A 85 3.29 -7.05 5.56
C HIS A 85 3.61 -8.52 5.27
N GLY A 86 4.37 -9.15 6.17
CA GLY A 86 4.85 -10.52 5.98
C GLY A 86 5.62 -10.71 4.68
N ARG A 87 5.14 -11.66 3.86
CA ARG A 87 5.70 -12.00 2.54
C ARG A 87 5.31 -11.05 1.41
N SER A 88 4.42 -10.11 1.66
CA SER A 88 3.89 -9.22 0.62
C SER A 88 4.87 -8.08 0.33
N SER A 89 5.07 -7.77 -0.94
CA SER A 89 5.56 -6.45 -1.36
C SER A 89 4.37 -5.51 -1.47
N GLY A 90 4.62 -4.20 -1.53
CA GLY A 90 3.53 -3.27 -1.81
C GLY A 90 3.91 -1.96 -2.44
N VAL A 91 2.88 -1.31 -2.98
CA VAL A 91 2.92 0.06 -3.52
C VAL A 91 1.94 0.91 -2.73
N LEU A 92 2.44 1.90 -2.01
CA LEU A 92 1.65 2.96 -1.37
C LEU A 92 1.63 4.17 -2.30
N THR A 93 0.44 4.69 -2.59
CA THR A 93 0.23 5.92 -3.38
C THR A 93 -0.65 6.87 -2.59
N VAL A 94 -0.23 8.12 -2.39
CA VAL A 94 -1.11 9.13 -1.78
C VAL A 94 -2.00 9.69 -2.88
N LEU A 95 -3.32 9.57 -2.70
CA LEU A 95 -4.32 10.06 -3.66
C LEU A 95 -4.73 11.50 -3.39
N ASP A 96 -4.81 11.87 -2.12
CA ASP A 96 -5.23 13.20 -1.67
C ASP A 96 -4.59 13.54 -0.31
N GLY A 97 -4.36 14.82 -0.05
CA GLY A 97 -3.71 15.30 1.17
C GLY A 97 -2.23 14.92 1.28
N THR A 98 -1.75 14.78 2.52
CA THR A 98 -0.35 14.48 2.85
C THR A 98 -0.27 13.43 3.95
N LEU A 99 0.67 12.50 3.84
CA LEU A 99 0.98 11.48 4.84
C LEU A 99 2.47 11.49 5.17
N ARG A 100 2.84 11.11 6.39
CA ARG A 100 4.21 10.82 6.78
C ARG A 100 4.42 9.31 6.88
N GLU A 101 5.43 8.80 6.19
CA GLU A 101 5.92 7.43 6.36
C GLU A 101 7.15 7.46 7.28
N ARG A 102 7.14 6.64 8.33
CA ARG A 102 8.28 6.35 9.20
C ARG A 102 8.65 4.90 9.04
N ALA A 103 9.89 4.60 8.66
CA ALA A 103 10.33 3.24 8.40
C ALA A 103 11.56 2.89 9.23
N LEU A 104 11.61 1.64 9.71
CA LEU A 104 12.81 1.12 10.37
C LEU A 104 13.72 0.50 9.33
N THR A 105 14.94 1.03 9.25
CA THR A 105 15.96 0.58 8.31
C THR A 105 17.17 0.06 9.07
N ALA A 106 18.09 -0.60 8.36
CA ALA A 106 19.37 -1.01 8.93
C ALA A 106 20.21 0.18 9.47
N ARG A 107 19.88 1.42 9.08
CA ARG A 107 20.54 2.65 9.54
C ARG A 107 19.76 3.38 10.65
N GLY A 108 18.71 2.76 11.18
CA GLY A 108 17.77 3.38 12.12
C GLY A 108 16.48 3.85 11.46
N GLU A 109 15.71 4.66 12.19
CA GLU A 109 14.43 5.21 11.72
C GLU A 109 14.65 6.26 10.63
N ALA A 110 13.88 6.16 9.54
CA ALA A 110 13.85 7.12 8.45
C ALA A 110 12.43 7.62 8.23
N GLY A 111 12.24 8.94 8.32
CA GLY A 111 10.97 9.61 8.05
C GLY A 111 10.93 10.28 6.68
N ARG A 112 9.77 10.31 6.05
CA ARG A 112 9.53 11.08 4.81
C ARG A 112 8.08 11.56 4.72
N THR A 113 7.90 12.72 4.10
CA THR A 113 6.57 13.25 3.76
C THR A 113 6.17 12.83 2.36
N LEU A 114 4.93 12.36 2.21
CA LEU A 114 4.31 11.89 0.97
C LEU A 114 3.10 12.78 0.67
N ALA A 115 3.21 13.61 -0.36
CA ALA A 115 2.10 14.41 -0.85
C ALA A 115 1.29 13.65 -1.91
N ALA A 116 0.10 14.13 -2.24
CA ALA A 116 -0.71 13.59 -3.33
C ALA A 116 0.13 13.36 -4.61
N GLY A 117 -0.01 12.19 -5.21
CA GLY A 117 0.77 11.71 -6.36
C GLY A 117 2.08 11.00 -6.01
N HIS A 118 2.59 11.11 -4.77
CA HIS A 118 3.79 10.36 -4.37
C HIS A 118 3.51 8.86 -4.29
N GLN A 119 4.46 8.07 -4.81
CA GLN A 119 4.46 6.61 -4.73
C GLN A 119 5.66 6.09 -3.93
N ARG A 120 5.42 5.02 -3.17
CA ARG A 120 6.41 4.28 -2.40
C ARG A 120 6.27 2.80 -2.66
N VAL A 121 7.39 2.15 -2.93
CA VAL A 121 7.47 0.69 -3.05
C VAL A 121 8.23 0.16 -1.85
N PHE A 122 7.76 -0.94 -1.29
CA PHE A 122 8.44 -1.67 -0.23
C PHE A 122 8.44 -3.18 -0.49
N ALA A 123 9.50 -3.83 -0.01
CA ALA A 123 9.73 -5.26 -0.12
C ALA A 123 9.23 -6.01 1.13
N PRO A 124 9.18 -7.35 1.11
CA PRO A 124 8.82 -8.15 2.29
C PRO A 124 9.73 -7.83 3.48
N GLY A 125 9.15 -7.84 4.69
CA GLY A 125 9.86 -7.47 5.92
C GLY A 125 10.10 -5.97 6.11
N TYR A 126 9.60 -5.10 5.23
CA TYR A 126 9.66 -3.65 5.44
C TYR A 126 8.74 -3.23 6.58
N VAL A 127 9.34 -2.79 7.69
CA VAL A 127 8.64 -2.34 8.88
C VAL A 127 8.45 -0.82 8.80
N HIS A 128 7.20 -0.37 8.75
CA HIS A 128 6.90 1.05 8.69
C HIS A 128 5.60 1.43 9.39
N GLU A 129 5.40 2.74 9.50
CA GLU A 129 4.20 3.37 9.99
C GLU A 129 3.81 4.50 9.05
N VAL A 130 2.53 4.60 8.74
CA VAL A 130 1.94 5.69 7.97
C VAL A 130 1.06 6.50 8.91
N VAL A 131 1.32 7.81 8.97
CA VAL A 131 0.67 8.75 9.88
C VAL A 131 0.12 9.91 9.07
N ASN A 132 -1.09 10.37 9.39
CA ASN A 132 -1.52 11.71 9.01
C ASN A 132 -1.18 12.67 10.16
N ASP A 133 -0.02 13.32 10.08
CA ASP A 133 0.42 14.34 11.04
C ASP A 133 0.09 15.77 10.58
N SER A 134 -0.72 15.90 9.52
CA SER A 134 -1.23 17.17 9.02
C SER A 134 -2.56 17.54 9.69
N LEU A 135 -3.03 18.76 9.44
CA LEU A 135 -4.35 19.23 9.89
C LEU A 135 -5.48 18.90 8.91
N GLU A 136 -5.15 18.37 7.73
CA GLU A 136 -6.13 18.05 6.67
C GLU A 136 -6.32 16.54 6.54
N PRO A 137 -7.50 16.06 6.12
CA PRO A 137 -7.67 14.65 5.80
C PRO A 137 -6.79 14.20 4.63
N ALA A 138 -6.44 12.92 4.60
CA ALA A 138 -5.68 12.31 3.51
C ALA A 138 -6.33 11.01 3.01
N VAL A 139 -5.99 10.61 1.79
CA VAL A 139 -6.43 9.37 1.16
C VAL A 139 -5.24 8.67 0.52
N SER A 140 -5.11 7.36 0.72
CA SER A 140 -4.06 6.55 0.10
C SER A 140 -4.60 5.28 -0.53
N LEU A 141 -3.89 4.81 -1.56
CA LEU A 141 -4.10 3.56 -2.26
C LEU A 141 -2.92 2.63 -1.99
N HIS A 142 -3.20 1.40 -1.60
CA HIS A 142 -2.20 0.39 -1.24
C HIS A 142 -2.42 -0.85 -2.10
N ILE A 143 -1.39 -1.26 -2.84
CA ILE A 143 -1.39 -2.53 -3.57
C ILE A 143 -0.45 -3.49 -2.86
N TYR A 144 -0.91 -4.73 -2.62
CA TYR A 144 -0.11 -5.80 -2.03
C TYR A 144 0.01 -6.98 -2.97
N PHE A 145 1.23 -7.46 -3.20
CA PHE A 145 1.54 -8.61 -4.06
C PHE A 145 2.73 -9.42 -3.49
N PRO A 146 2.57 -10.73 -3.21
CA PRO A 146 1.30 -11.46 -3.17
C PRO A 146 0.26 -10.77 -2.27
N GLY A 147 -1.03 -11.04 -2.49
CA GLY A 147 -2.12 -10.49 -1.68
C GLY A 147 -1.87 -10.66 -0.18
N LEU A 148 -2.35 -9.70 0.61
CA LEU A 148 -1.93 -9.56 2.01
C LEU A 148 -2.58 -10.63 2.89
N THR A 149 -1.77 -11.53 3.46
CA THR A 149 -2.26 -12.57 4.38
C THR A 149 -1.97 -12.27 5.85
N GLU A 150 -1.01 -11.37 6.11
CA GLU A 150 -0.57 -11.03 7.46
C GLU A 150 -0.07 -9.59 7.53
N MET A 151 -0.29 -8.94 8.67
CA MET A 151 0.36 -7.70 9.07
C MET A 151 0.81 -7.87 10.51
N THR A 152 2.12 -7.83 10.75
CA THR A 152 2.65 -8.00 12.10
C THR A 152 2.87 -6.65 12.77
N PRO A 153 2.19 -6.33 13.89
CA PRO A 153 2.43 -5.10 14.63
C PRO A 153 3.70 -5.16 15.48
N TYR A 154 4.40 -4.03 15.58
CA TYR A 154 5.60 -3.83 16.38
C TYR A 154 5.40 -2.72 17.42
N ALA A 155 6.10 -2.82 18.54
CA ALA A 155 6.14 -1.76 19.55
C ALA A 155 7.43 -0.96 19.39
N CYS A 156 7.32 0.36 19.42
CA CYS A 156 8.46 1.20 19.75
C CYS A 156 8.56 1.21 21.28
N LEU A 157 9.51 0.46 21.84
CA LEU A 157 9.85 0.65 23.25
C LEU A 157 10.55 2.00 23.39
N PRO A 158 10.20 2.84 24.40
CA PRO A 158 10.93 4.07 24.64
C PRO A 158 12.39 3.72 24.94
N THR A 159 13.31 4.25 24.13
CA THR A 159 14.74 4.12 24.38
C THR A 159 15.10 4.93 25.62
N GLY A 160 15.20 4.25 26.77
CA GLY A 160 15.98 4.76 27.89
C GLY A 160 17.39 5.05 27.38
N HIS A 161 17.95 6.20 27.74
CA HIS A 161 19.27 6.63 27.30
C HIS A 161 20.33 5.56 27.61
N ALA A 162 20.73 4.77 26.61
CA ALA A 162 22.03 4.12 26.48
C ALA A 162 22.17 3.59 25.04
N ALA A 163 23.37 3.74 24.49
CA ALA A 163 23.75 3.34 23.14
C ALA A 163 23.60 1.83 22.93
N ASP A 164 22.66 1.42 22.07
CA ASP A 164 22.88 0.59 20.87
C ASP A 164 21.53 0.30 20.21
N GLY A 165 21.56 0.06 18.89
CA GLY A 165 20.38 -0.10 18.04
C GLY A 165 19.38 -1.13 18.58
N ALA A 166 18.31 -0.65 19.22
CA ALA A 166 17.21 -1.49 19.65
C ALA A 166 16.43 -1.98 18.43
N ALA A 167 16.48 -3.30 18.18
CA ALA A 167 15.69 -3.91 17.13
C ALA A 167 14.19 -3.86 17.48
N PRO A 168 13.30 -3.59 16.51
CA PRO A 168 11.87 -3.63 16.77
C PRO A 168 11.45 -5.02 17.22
N HIS A 169 10.71 -5.09 18.33
CA HIS A 169 10.16 -6.34 18.82
C HIS A 169 8.69 -6.47 18.43
N ARG A 170 8.34 -7.65 17.95
CA ARG A 170 6.96 -8.02 17.62
C ARG A 170 6.09 -7.85 18.86
N ARG A 171 5.00 -7.08 18.76
CA ARG A 171 4.05 -7.01 19.88
C ARG A 171 3.41 -8.37 20.08
N THR A 172 3.46 -8.87 21.31
CA THR A 172 2.69 -10.03 21.73
C THR A 172 1.37 -9.57 22.37
N ALA A 173 0.38 -10.46 22.45
CA ALA A 173 -0.90 -10.15 23.07
C ALA A 173 -0.79 -9.70 24.55
N ALA A 174 0.34 -10.00 25.21
CA ALA A 174 0.62 -9.64 26.59
C ALA A 174 1.01 -8.15 26.79
N ASP A 175 1.38 -7.41 25.73
CA ASP A 175 1.79 -5.99 25.79
C ASP A 175 0.62 -5.00 25.67
N ARG A 176 -0.61 -5.43 25.96
CA ARG A 176 -1.78 -4.53 25.96
C ARG A 176 -1.98 -3.96 27.38
N PRO A 177 -2.02 -2.62 27.58
CA PRO A 177 -2.62 -2.10 28.79
C PRO A 177 -4.10 -2.52 28.82
N ALA A 178 -4.57 -2.93 29.99
CA ALA A 178 -5.95 -3.35 30.19
C ALA A 178 -6.91 -2.20 29.85
N VAL A 179 -7.66 -2.34 28.77
CA VAL A 179 -8.80 -1.46 28.46
C VAL A 179 -10.03 -2.06 29.12
N THR A 180 -10.60 -1.34 30.07
CA THR A 180 -11.91 -1.63 30.66
C THR A 180 -12.97 -1.60 29.56
N ALA A 181 -13.70 -2.71 29.44
CA ALA A 181 -14.69 -2.93 28.40
C ALA A 181 -15.93 -2.03 28.59
N GLY A 182 -16.11 -1.06 27.69
CA GLY A 182 -17.40 -0.44 27.38
C GLY A 182 -17.80 -0.84 25.97
N GLY A 183 -18.76 -1.76 25.85
CA GLY A 183 -19.07 -2.46 24.59
C GLY A 183 -19.61 -1.57 23.47
N ARG A 184 -19.19 -1.89 22.24
CA ARG A 184 -20.01 -2.13 21.03
C ARG A 184 -19.08 -2.59 19.90
N THR A 185 -19.60 -3.49 19.06
CA THR A 185 -18.88 -4.25 18.03
C THR A 185 -18.16 -3.35 17.02
N ALA A 186 -16.88 -3.63 16.79
CA ALA A 186 -16.05 -2.99 15.75
C ALA A 186 -16.59 -3.32 14.35
N GLY A 187 -16.77 -2.30 13.51
CA GLY A 187 -17.03 -2.48 12.09
C GLY A 187 -15.82 -3.11 11.41
N GLY A 188 -16.00 -4.31 10.86
CA GLY A 188 -14.98 -5.00 10.06
C GLY A 188 -14.87 -4.43 8.65
N PRO A 189 -13.87 -4.90 7.85
CA PRO A 189 -13.68 -4.48 6.47
C PRO A 189 -14.96 -4.62 5.66
N ALA A 190 -15.30 -3.57 4.90
CA ALA A 190 -16.33 -3.68 3.88
C ALA A 190 -15.68 -4.19 2.59
N ASP A 191 -16.05 -5.40 2.19
CA ASP A 191 -15.82 -5.86 0.82
C ASP A 191 -16.79 -5.13 -0.10
N LEU A 192 -16.24 -4.39 -1.06
CA LEU A 192 -17.03 -3.81 -2.12
C LEU A 192 -17.33 -4.89 -3.17
N PRO A 193 -18.56 -4.95 -3.71
CA PRO A 193 -18.88 -5.86 -4.80
C PRO A 193 -17.99 -5.52 -6.00
N ALA A 194 -17.47 -6.55 -6.67
CA ALA A 194 -16.66 -6.38 -7.87
C ALA A 194 -17.44 -5.57 -8.92
N ALA A 195 -16.85 -4.48 -9.41
CA ALA A 195 -17.38 -3.76 -10.56
C ALA A 195 -17.43 -4.72 -11.76
N ALA A 196 -18.62 -4.88 -12.36
CA ALA A 196 -18.80 -5.66 -13.57
C ALA A 196 -17.92 -5.08 -14.70
N PRO A 197 -17.33 -5.93 -15.56
CA PRO A 197 -16.56 -5.43 -16.69
C PRO A 197 -17.48 -4.61 -17.62
N ALA A 198 -17.00 -3.44 -18.05
CA ALA A 198 -17.67 -2.65 -19.06
C ALA A 198 -17.86 -3.51 -20.32
N GLY A 199 -19.11 -3.58 -20.78
CA GLY A 199 -19.52 -4.34 -21.96
C GLY A 199 -18.86 -3.83 -23.24
N THR A 200 -18.82 -4.76 -24.20
CA THR A 200 -18.10 -4.80 -25.47
C THR A 200 -18.36 -3.63 -26.41
#